data_AF-A0A0F9BLK8-F1
#
_entry.id   AF-A0A0F9BLK8-F1
#
_cell.length_a   1.000
_cell.length_b   1.000
_cell.length_c   1.000
_cell.angle_alpha   90.00
_cell.angle_beta   90.00
_cell.angle_gamma   90.00
#
_symmetry.space_group_name_H-M   'P 1'
#
loop_
_entity.id
_entity.type
_entity.pdbx_description
1 polymer ?
#
loop_
_entity_poly.entity_id
_entity_poly.type
_entity_poly.pdbx_seq_one_letter_code
_entity_poly.pdbx_strand_id
1 'polypeptide(L)'
;MISQVEARRRVKEVAREWDTLAEALRTPIVYHPGGWEDTVPGWLKEKVWQQRVAMIQNGGWSEATDAEVVCYLMTAGLTAPFDGDWTNIYTYEVALFMPQVRESLPDTPKVLSDYLQMQLRDLKHKIRGSQLKRRSKGRRGENMAKRKLVIEESDGSVILGIMQPDTDPVVETV
;
A
#
# COMPACT_ATOMS: atom_id res chain seq x y z
N MET A 1 22.85 29.94 11.09
CA MET A 1 21.46 30.42 11.24
C MET A 1 20.74 30.02 9.96
N ILE A 2 19.89 28.98 10.00
CA ILE A 2 19.16 28.52 8.81
C ILE A 2 18.20 29.64 8.40
N SER A 3 18.17 30.01 7.12
CA SER A 3 17.26 31.05 6.64
C SER A 3 15.80 30.61 6.83
N GLN A 4 14.89 31.52 7.19
CA GLN A 4 13.46 31.20 7.28
C GLN A 4 12.90 30.55 6.00
N VAL A 5 13.51 30.84 4.84
CA VAL A 5 13.14 30.22 3.55
C VAL A 5 13.54 28.74 3.50
N GLU A 6 14.74 28.40 4.01
CA GLU A 6 15.24 27.01 4.06
C GLU A 6 14.47 26.18 5.09
N ALA A 7 14.14 26.76 6.25
CA ALA A 7 13.31 26.11 7.26
C ALA A 7 11.92 25.76 6.71
N ARG A 8 11.25 26.72 6.06
CA ARG A 8 9.95 26.50 5.40
C ARG A 8 10.02 25.44 4.30
N ARG A 9 11.12 25.37 3.56
CA ARG A 9 11.34 24.34 2.53
C ARG A 9 11.45 22.94 3.16
N ARG A 10 12.27 22.78 4.20
CA ARG A 10 12.43 21.50 4.91
C ARG A 10 11.13 20.99 5.51
N VAL A 11 10.36 21.86 6.16
CA VAL A 11 9.05 21.48 6.72
C VAL A 11 8.10 20.97 5.62
N LYS A 12 8.09 21.61 4.44
CA LYS A 12 7.29 21.15 3.30
C LYS A 12 7.77 19.80 2.74
N GLU A 13 9.07 19.56 2.71
CA GLU A 13 9.66 18.28 2.28
C GLU A 13 9.24 17.16 3.23
N VAL A 14 9.46 17.34 4.54
CA VAL A 14 9.06 16.38 5.58
C VAL A 14 7.56 16.11 5.56
N ALA A 15 6.72 17.15 5.45
CA ALA A 15 5.26 16.97 5.37
C ALA A 15 4.84 16.13 4.15
N ARG A 16 5.50 16.30 3.00
CA ARG A 16 5.23 15.48 1.80
C ARG A 16 5.65 14.03 1.99
N GLU A 17 6.79 13.79 2.63
CA GLU A 17 7.25 12.44 2.96
C GLU A 17 6.27 11.73 3.90
N TRP A 18 5.82 12.42 4.95
CA TRP A 18 4.78 11.92 5.86
C TRP A 18 3.47 11.64 5.16
N ASP A 19 2.98 12.53 4.30
CA ASP A 19 1.77 12.32 3.52
C ASP A 19 1.88 11.08 2.62
N THR A 20 3.05 10.84 2.04
CA THR A 20 3.31 9.69 1.17
C THR A 20 3.33 8.38 1.95
N LEU A 21 3.95 8.36 3.12
CA LEU A 21 3.94 7.20 4.02
C LEU A 21 2.54 6.94 4.60
N ALA A 22 1.84 7.99 5.03
CA ALA A 22 0.46 7.90 5.50
C ALA A 22 -0.48 7.40 4.40
N GLU A 23 -0.20 7.73 3.13
CA GLU A 23 -0.90 7.14 1.98
C GLU A 23 -0.70 5.62 1.92
N ALA A 24 0.53 5.12 2.03
CA ALA A 24 0.78 3.68 2.00
C ALA A 24 0.12 2.94 3.17
N LEU A 25 0.02 3.55 4.35
CA LEU A 25 -0.67 2.97 5.51
C LEU A 25 -2.20 2.94 5.34
N ARG A 26 -2.78 4.04 4.87
CA ARG A 26 -4.25 4.21 4.78
C ARG A 26 -4.86 3.60 3.53
N THR A 27 -4.03 3.22 2.55
CA THR A 27 -4.55 2.61 1.33
C THR A 27 -5.05 1.20 1.62
N PRO A 28 -6.33 0.88 1.35
CA PRO A 28 -6.85 -0.45 1.64
C PRO A 28 -6.18 -1.50 0.74
N ILE A 29 -5.98 -2.71 1.27
CA ILE A 29 -5.68 -3.88 0.44
C ILE A 29 -6.96 -4.23 -0.34
N VAL A 30 -6.80 -4.59 -1.62
CA VAL A 30 -7.91 -4.99 -2.48
C VAL A 30 -7.90 -6.50 -2.60
N TYR A 31 -9.00 -7.12 -2.17
CA TYR A 31 -9.26 -8.55 -2.29
C TYR A 31 -10.23 -8.84 -3.43
N HIS A 32 -10.25 -10.08 -3.90
CA HIS A 32 -11.31 -10.55 -4.78
C HIS A 32 -12.65 -10.54 -4.02
N PRO A 33 -13.75 -10.10 -4.65
CA PRO A 33 -15.07 -10.17 -4.01
C PRO A 33 -15.43 -11.61 -3.65
N GLY A 34 -15.82 -11.86 -2.39
CA GLY A 34 -16.15 -13.22 -1.94
C GLY A 34 -16.18 -13.43 -0.43
N GLY A 35 -15.76 -12.44 0.38
CA GLY A 35 -15.78 -12.55 1.84
C GLY A 35 -14.60 -13.34 2.42
N TRP A 36 -13.52 -13.50 1.67
CA TRP A 36 -12.33 -14.25 2.07
C TRP A 36 -11.19 -13.37 2.62
N GLU A 37 -11.41 -12.06 2.82
CA GLU A 37 -10.40 -11.13 3.34
C GLU A 37 -9.78 -11.53 4.70
N ASP A 38 -10.56 -12.21 5.53
CA ASP A 38 -10.14 -12.68 6.85
C ASP A 38 -9.27 -13.95 6.79
N THR A 39 -9.27 -14.68 5.67
CA THR A 39 -8.39 -15.85 5.49
C THR A 39 -6.97 -15.48 5.09
N VAL A 40 -6.74 -14.21 4.70
CA VAL A 40 -5.41 -13.73 4.31
C VAL A 40 -4.54 -13.58 5.57
N PRO A 41 -3.39 -14.28 5.64
CA PRO A 41 -2.59 -14.33 6.86
C PRO A 41 -1.92 -12.99 7.17
N GLY A 42 -1.71 -12.73 8.47
CA GLY A 42 -1.14 -11.46 8.96
C GLY A 42 0.23 -11.13 8.37
N TRP A 43 1.13 -12.10 8.25
CA TRP A 43 2.47 -11.91 7.68
C TRP A 43 2.41 -11.43 6.21
N LEU A 44 1.39 -11.82 5.44
CA LEU A 44 1.24 -11.40 4.05
C LEU A 44 0.73 -9.95 3.99
N LYS A 45 -0.19 -9.57 4.89
CA LYS A 45 -0.63 -8.19 5.05
C LYS A 45 0.55 -7.28 5.47
N GLU A 46 1.45 -7.78 6.30
CA GLU A 46 2.70 -7.08 6.64
C GLU A 46 3.63 -6.91 5.43
N LYS A 47 3.78 -7.94 4.60
CA LYS A 47 4.59 -7.86 3.36
C LYS A 47 4.07 -6.81 2.38
N VAL A 48 2.75 -6.64 2.28
CA VAL A 48 2.15 -5.54 1.48
C VAL A 48 2.70 -4.19 1.95
N TRP A 49 2.65 -3.93 3.25
CA TRP A 49 3.16 -2.67 3.81
C TRP A 49 4.65 -2.46 3.49
N GLN A 50 5.48 -3.47 3.75
CA GLN A 50 6.93 -3.42 3.48
C GLN A 50 7.22 -3.08 2.01
N GLN A 51 6.50 -3.71 1.07
CA GLN A 51 6.69 -3.47 -0.36
C GLN A 51 6.20 -2.09 -0.80
N ARG A 52 5.08 -1.58 -0.26
CA ARG A 52 4.60 -0.22 -0.57
C ARG A 52 5.62 0.84 -0.16
N VAL A 53 6.19 0.71 1.03
CA VAL A 53 7.25 1.61 1.51
C VAL A 53 8.49 1.53 0.63
N ALA A 54 8.93 0.33 0.28
CA ALA A 54 10.08 0.14 -0.61
C ALA A 54 9.85 0.79 -1.99
N MET A 55 8.66 0.63 -2.58
CA MET A 55 8.30 1.29 -3.84
C MET A 55 8.33 2.83 -3.72
N ILE A 56 7.78 3.39 -2.63
CA ILE A 56 7.84 4.84 -2.36
C ILE A 56 9.29 5.31 -2.30
N GLN A 57 10.15 4.61 -1.57
CA GLN A 57 11.58 4.93 -1.45
C GLN A 57 12.31 4.82 -2.80
N ASN A 58 11.87 3.92 -3.67
CA ASN A 58 12.45 3.69 -5.00
C ASN A 58 11.87 4.58 -6.10
N GLY A 59 11.20 5.68 -5.75
CA GLY A 59 10.77 6.70 -6.70
C GLY A 59 9.29 6.66 -7.09
N GLY A 60 8.48 5.79 -6.48
CA GLY A 60 7.03 5.91 -6.53
C GLY A 60 6.25 4.61 -6.44
N TRP A 61 4.95 4.74 -6.16
CA TRP A 61 4.00 3.63 -6.01
C TRP A 61 2.85 3.73 -7.04
N SER A 62 3.18 3.36 -8.29
CA SER A 62 2.33 3.49 -9.48
C SER A 62 1.49 2.23 -9.79
N GLU A 63 1.84 1.08 -9.22
CA GLU A 63 1.15 -0.19 -9.38
C GLU A 63 1.06 -0.96 -8.07
N ALA A 64 0.23 -2.01 -8.04
CA ALA A 64 0.10 -2.85 -6.86
C ALA A 64 1.37 -3.68 -6.62
N THR A 65 1.64 -3.99 -5.36
CA THR A 65 2.79 -4.81 -4.99
C THR A 65 2.53 -6.29 -5.27
N ASP A 66 3.59 -7.08 -5.40
CA ASP A 66 3.53 -8.55 -5.53
C ASP A 66 2.70 -9.18 -4.39
N ALA A 67 2.90 -8.74 -3.15
CA ALA A 67 2.14 -9.21 -2.00
C ALA A 67 0.63 -8.86 -2.11
N GLU A 68 0.27 -7.75 -2.75
CA GLU A 68 -1.14 -7.40 -3.00
C GLU A 68 -1.75 -8.28 -4.08
N VAL A 69 -0.96 -8.66 -5.09
CA VAL A 69 -1.37 -9.66 -6.09
C VAL A 69 -1.63 -10.99 -5.41
N VAL A 70 -0.74 -11.45 -4.51
CA VAL A 70 -0.94 -12.70 -3.76
C VAL A 70 -2.19 -12.62 -2.88
N CYS A 71 -2.44 -11.49 -2.19
CA CYS A 71 -3.68 -11.29 -1.42
C CYS A 71 -4.93 -11.43 -2.31
N TYR A 72 -4.92 -10.78 -3.48
CA TYR A 72 -6.04 -10.79 -4.41
C TYR A 72 -6.26 -12.19 -5.00
N LEU A 73 -5.21 -12.85 -5.48
CA LEU A 73 -5.31 -14.17 -6.08
C LEU A 73 -5.64 -15.24 -5.03
N MET A 74 -5.08 -15.20 -3.82
CA MET A 74 -5.47 -16.14 -2.76
C MET A 74 -6.99 -16.11 -2.50
N THR A 75 -7.57 -14.91 -2.41
CA THR A 75 -9.02 -14.75 -2.18
C THR A 75 -9.86 -15.11 -3.41
N ALA A 76 -9.32 -14.92 -4.63
CA ALA A 76 -9.97 -15.36 -5.87
C ALA A 76 -9.99 -16.90 -5.97
N GLY A 77 -8.88 -17.57 -5.69
CA GLY A 77 -8.75 -19.03 -5.75
C GLY A 77 -9.64 -19.76 -4.74
N LEU A 78 -9.96 -19.12 -3.61
CA LEU A 78 -10.95 -19.62 -2.64
C LEU A 78 -12.39 -19.47 -3.14
N THR A 79 -12.64 -18.57 -4.09
CA THR A 79 -13.97 -18.36 -4.69
C THR A 79 -14.22 -19.33 -5.84
N ALA A 80 -13.21 -19.55 -6.70
CA ALA A 80 -13.28 -20.47 -7.83
C ALA A 80 -11.87 -20.93 -8.22
N PRO A 81 -11.73 -22.15 -8.80
CA PRO A 81 -10.44 -22.63 -9.29
C PRO A 81 -9.92 -21.77 -10.43
N PHE A 82 -8.60 -21.64 -10.51
CA PHE A 82 -7.91 -20.94 -11.59
C PHE A 82 -7.75 -21.81 -12.84
N ASP A 83 -7.65 -21.15 -14.00
CA ASP A 83 -7.09 -21.76 -15.19
C ASP A 83 -5.55 -21.90 -15.07
N GLY A 84 -4.92 -22.48 -16.07
CA GLY A 84 -3.46 -22.71 -16.07
C GLY A 84 -2.64 -21.43 -15.98
N ASP A 85 -3.07 -20.36 -16.67
CA ASP A 85 -2.34 -19.10 -16.72
C ASP A 85 -2.36 -18.40 -15.35
N TRP A 86 -3.52 -18.29 -14.72
CA TRP A 86 -3.63 -17.70 -13.38
C TRP A 86 -3.03 -18.58 -12.29
N THR A 87 -3.06 -19.91 -12.46
CA THR A 87 -2.32 -20.84 -11.57
C THR A 87 -0.82 -20.57 -11.64
N ASN A 88 -0.28 -20.41 -12.85
CA ASN A 88 1.13 -20.10 -13.08
C ASN A 88 1.55 -18.76 -12.49
N ILE A 89 0.74 -17.70 -12.70
CA ILE A 89 0.97 -16.38 -12.10
C ILE A 89 0.92 -16.47 -10.57
N TYR A 90 -0.11 -17.10 -10.00
CA TYR A 90 -0.30 -17.19 -8.56
C TYR A 90 0.87 -17.93 -7.87
N THR A 91 1.21 -19.11 -8.38
CA THR A 91 2.30 -19.92 -7.82
C THR A 91 3.66 -19.25 -7.98
N TYR A 92 3.91 -18.58 -9.11
CA TYR A 92 5.11 -17.76 -9.32
C TYR A 92 5.24 -16.67 -8.25
N GLU A 93 4.19 -15.87 -8.04
CA GLU A 93 4.14 -14.77 -7.07
C GLU A 93 4.30 -15.28 -5.62
N VAL A 94 3.58 -16.34 -5.24
CA VAL A 94 3.71 -16.94 -3.90
C VAL A 94 5.14 -17.43 -3.67
N ALA A 95 5.77 -18.03 -4.68
CA ALA A 95 7.13 -18.54 -4.57
C ALA A 95 8.22 -17.46 -4.46
N LEU A 96 7.88 -16.17 -4.63
CA LEU A 96 8.76 -15.04 -4.28
C LEU A 96 8.87 -14.86 -2.76
N PHE A 97 7.85 -15.25 -2.01
CA PHE A 97 7.77 -15.13 -0.55
C PHE A 97 8.01 -16.46 0.17
N MET A 98 7.62 -17.56 -0.47
CA MET A 98 7.73 -18.92 0.04
C MET A 98 8.46 -19.82 -0.96
N PRO A 99 9.80 -19.79 -1.00
CA PRO A 99 10.57 -20.57 -1.97
C PRO A 99 10.25 -22.07 -1.96
N GLN A 100 9.86 -22.62 -0.80
CA GLN A 100 9.47 -24.01 -0.61
C GLN A 100 8.24 -24.43 -1.44
N VAL A 101 7.44 -23.48 -1.93
CA VAL A 101 6.34 -23.78 -2.85
C VAL A 101 6.84 -24.45 -4.12
N ARG A 102 8.05 -24.11 -4.60
CA ARG A 102 8.64 -24.76 -5.78
C ARG A 102 9.05 -26.21 -5.54
N GLU A 103 9.27 -26.60 -4.29
CA GLU A 103 9.51 -28.00 -3.93
C GLU A 103 8.21 -28.80 -3.89
N SER A 104 7.14 -28.17 -3.39
CA SER A 104 5.81 -28.79 -3.27
C SER A 104 5.05 -28.83 -4.59
N LEU A 105 5.30 -27.85 -5.47
CA LEU A 105 4.68 -27.68 -6.78
C LEU A 105 5.79 -27.52 -7.84
N PRO A 106 6.38 -28.64 -8.33
CA PRO A 106 7.52 -28.60 -9.26
C PRO A 106 7.26 -27.87 -10.57
N ASP A 107 6.00 -27.84 -11.01
CA ASP A 107 5.57 -27.14 -12.24
C ASP A 107 5.46 -25.62 -12.06
N THR A 108 5.68 -25.10 -10.85
CA THR A 108 5.68 -23.65 -10.60
C THR A 108 6.71 -22.95 -11.50
N PRO A 109 6.29 -21.98 -12.33
CA PRO A 109 7.21 -21.28 -13.22
C PRO A 109 8.33 -20.60 -12.43
N LYS A 110 9.56 -20.70 -12.94
CA LYS A 110 10.70 -19.90 -12.44
C LYS A 110 10.73 -18.51 -13.06
N VAL A 111 10.21 -18.38 -14.27
CA VAL A 111 10.09 -17.14 -15.04
C VAL A 111 8.74 -17.19 -15.76
N LEU A 112 8.01 -16.08 -15.77
CA LEU A 112 6.76 -15.94 -16.52
C LEU A 112 7.05 -15.63 -17.99
N SER A 113 6.24 -16.17 -18.91
CA SER A 113 6.28 -15.77 -20.32
C SER A 113 5.87 -14.29 -20.47
N ASP A 114 6.23 -13.65 -21.58
CA ASP A 114 5.86 -12.25 -21.84
C ASP A 114 4.35 -12.01 -21.75
N TYR A 115 3.56 -12.99 -22.19
CA TYR A 115 2.11 -12.96 -22.08
C TYR A 115 1.64 -12.95 -20.61
N LEU A 116 2.16 -13.85 -19.78
CA LEU A 116 1.80 -13.92 -18.37
C LEU A 116 2.32 -12.70 -17.59
N GLN A 117 3.49 -12.16 -17.94
CA GLN A 117 4.01 -10.92 -17.38
C GLN A 117 3.08 -9.73 -17.72
N MET A 118 2.56 -9.67 -18.94
CA MET A 118 1.58 -8.66 -19.34
C MET A 118 0.28 -8.80 -18.52
N GLN A 119 -0.26 -10.01 -18.38
CA GLN A 119 -1.47 -10.25 -17.58
C GLN A 119 -1.28 -9.87 -16.10
N LEU A 120 -0.14 -10.22 -15.52
CA LEU A 120 0.24 -9.85 -14.16
C LEU A 120 0.30 -8.33 -13.99
N ARG A 121 0.96 -7.62 -14.92
CA ARG A 121 1.02 -6.15 -14.90
C ARG A 121 -0.37 -5.52 -15.01
N ASP A 122 -1.22 -6.04 -15.88
CA ASP A 122 -2.61 -5.57 -16.00
C ASP A 122 -3.39 -5.77 -14.71
N LEU A 123 -3.20 -6.90 -14.02
CA LEU A 123 -3.79 -7.14 -12.71
C LEU A 123 -3.28 -6.13 -11.67
N LYS A 124 -1.96 -5.89 -11.61
CA LYS A 124 -1.37 -4.89 -10.69
C LYS A 124 -1.96 -3.50 -10.92
N HIS A 125 -2.14 -3.07 -12.16
CA HIS A 125 -2.78 -1.80 -12.48
C HIS A 125 -4.26 -1.78 -12.10
N LYS A 126 -5.01 -2.88 -12.32
CA LYS A 126 -6.42 -2.98 -11.89
C LYS A 126 -6.57 -2.88 -10.37
N ILE A 127 -5.69 -3.53 -9.61
CA ILE A 127 -5.65 -3.45 -8.14
C ILE A 127 -5.35 -2.01 -7.71
N ARG A 128 -4.30 -1.38 -8.25
CA ARG A 128 -3.94 0.01 -7.93
C ARG A 128 -5.05 1.00 -8.28
N GLY A 129 -5.66 0.86 -9.46
CA GLY A 129 -6.81 1.67 -9.86
C GLY A 129 -8.00 1.52 -8.90
N SER A 130 -8.24 0.32 -8.39
CA SER A 130 -9.30 0.05 -7.41
C SER A 130 -9.00 0.71 -6.06
N GLN A 131 -7.76 0.68 -5.59
CA GLN A 131 -7.33 1.39 -4.38
C GLN A 131 -7.59 2.90 -4.49
N LEU A 132 -7.17 3.51 -5.61
CA LEU A 132 -7.36 4.94 -5.85
C LEU A 132 -8.84 5.33 -5.90
N LYS A 133 -9.69 4.48 -6.51
CA LYS A 133 -11.15 4.66 -6.50
C LYS A 133 -11.75 4.56 -5.10
N ARG A 134 -11.31 3.60 -4.27
CA ARG A 134 -11.79 3.45 -2.89
C ARG A 134 -11.38 4.67 -2.04
N ARG A 135 -10.16 5.18 -2.22
CA ARG A 135 -9.70 6.41 -1.54
C ARG A 135 -10.46 7.66 -1.97
N SER A 136 -10.72 7.84 -3.26
CA SER A 136 -11.47 9.01 -3.74
C SER A 136 -12.92 9.00 -3.25
N LYS A 137 -13.54 7.81 -3.13
CA LYS A 137 -14.85 7.66 -2.48
C LYS A 137 -14.78 7.93 -0.97
N GLY A 138 -13.77 7.42 -0.26
CA GLY A 138 -13.56 7.71 1.16
C GLY A 138 -13.39 9.20 1.44
N ARG A 139 -12.57 9.89 0.62
CA ARG A 139 -12.40 11.36 0.67
C ARG A 139 -13.65 12.16 0.34
N ARG A 140 -14.61 11.58 -0.38
CA ARG A 140 -15.89 12.22 -0.73
C ARG A 140 -16.98 11.96 0.32
N GLY A 141 -16.91 10.82 1.01
CA GLY A 141 -17.84 10.45 2.09
C GLY A 141 -17.45 11.05 3.46
N GLU A 142 -16.15 11.17 3.74
CA GLU A 142 -15.63 12.02 4.80
C GLU A 142 -15.61 13.46 4.28
N ASN A 143 -16.57 14.28 4.70
CA ASN A 143 -16.47 15.73 4.55
C ASN A 143 -15.06 16.18 4.93
N MET A 144 -14.29 16.69 3.95
CA MET A 144 -13.08 17.50 4.14
C MET A 144 -13.38 18.84 4.85
N ALA A 145 -14.54 18.96 5.49
CA ALA A 145 -14.86 20.08 6.34
C ALA A 145 -14.09 19.88 7.65
N LYS A 146 -13.10 20.75 7.85
CA LYS A 146 -12.47 21.07 9.14
C LYS A 146 -11.29 20.20 9.63
N ARG A 147 -10.37 19.74 8.78
CA ARG A 147 -9.03 19.34 9.26
C ARG A 147 -8.08 20.53 9.09
N LYS A 148 -7.57 21.07 10.21
CA LYS A 148 -6.59 22.18 10.21
C LYS A 148 -5.20 21.58 10.44
N LEU A 149 -4.29 21.84 9.50
CA LEU A 149 -2.87 21.55 9.71
C LEU A 149 -2.32 22.63 10.64
N VAL A 150 -1.79 22.22 11.79
CA VAL A 150 -1.08 23.11 12.72
C VAL A 150 0.39 22.75 12.67
N ILE A 151 1.21 23.78 12.42
CA ILE A 151 2.67 23.71 12.44
C ILE A 151 3.10 24.75 13.45
N GLU A 152 3.65 24.30 14.57
CA GLU A 152 4.17 25.17 15.61
C GLU A 152 5.62 24.79 15.91
N GLU A 153 6.48 25.80 16.01
CA GLU A 153 7.88 25.66 16.38
C GLU A 153 8.01 26.00 17.87
N SER A 154 8.44 25.03 18.68
CA SER A 154 8.71 25.22 20.11
C SER A 154 10.05 24.60 20.44
N ASP A 155 10.94 25.38 21.04
CA ASP A 155 12.26 24.94 21.54
C ASP A 155 13.09 24.10 20.56
N GLY A 156 13.12 24.51 19.28
CA GLY A 156 13.89 23.83 18.24
C GLY A 156 13.27 22.54 17.70
N SER A 157 12.04 22.22 18.11
CA SER A 157 11.23 21.11 17.62
C SER A 157 10.01 21.61 16.85
N VAL A 158 9.62 20.88 15.79
CA VAL A 158 8.42 21.18 14.99
C VAL A 158 7.33 20.19 15.34
N ILE A 159 6.23 20.70 15.89
CA ILE A 159 5.03 19.90 16.18
C ILE A 159 4.15 19.92 14.93
N LEU A 160 3.94 18.73 14.34
CA LEU A 160 3.06 18.51 13.20
C LEU A 160 1.80 17.78 13.67
N GLY A 161 0.69 18.51 13.75
CA GLY A 161 -0.60 17.96 14.17
C GLY A 161 -1.66 18.07 13.08
N ILE A 162 -2.43 17.00 12.87
CA ILE A 162 -3.69 17.04 12.12
C ILE A 162 -4.82 17.19 13.13
N MET A 163 -5.33 18.41 13.29
CA MET A 163 -6.42 18.68 14.23
C MET A 163 -7.76 18.33 13.58
N GLN A 164 -8.54 17.46 14.24
CA GLN A 164 -9.98 17.31 13.98
C GLN A 164 -10.73 18.38 14.77
N PRO A 165 -11.93 18.80 14.34
CA PRO A 165 -12.77 19.69 15.12
C PRO A 165 -13.08 19.03 16.46
N ASP A 166 -13.13 19.84 17.51
CA ASP A 166 -13.69 19.44 18.80
C ASP A 166 -12.82 18.39 19.55
N THR A 167 -11.52 18.31 19.22
CA THR A 167 -10.52 17.51 19.94
C THR A 167 -9.33 18.37 20.31
N ASP A 168 -8.89 18.33 21.58
CA ASP A 168 -7.65 18.97 22.00
C ASP A 168 -6.44 18.27 21.36
N PRO A 169 -5.39 19.02 20.94
CA PRO A 169 -4.20 18.43 20.37
C PRO A 169 -3.55 17.51 21.41
N VAL A 170 -3.32 16.25 21.06
CA VAL A 170 -2.50 15.34 21.87
C VAL A 170 -1.04 15.76 21.67
N VAL A 171 -0.52 16.53 22.63
CA VAL A 171 0.88 16.92 22.71
C VAL A 171 1.56 15.98 23.69
N GLU A 172 2.34 15.03 23.20
CA GLU A 172 3.32 14.34 24.05
C GLU A 172 4.68 15.01 23.83
N THR A 173 5.20 15.61 24.89
CA THR A 173 6.58 16.09 24.96
C THR A 173 7.46 14.88 25.29
N VAL A 174 8.39 14.55 24.39
CA VAL A 174 9.54 13.68 24.71
C VAL A 174 10.78 14.54 24.77
#